data_AF-A0A9W8SIX1-F1
#
_entry.id   AF-A0A9W8SIX1-F1
#
_cell.length_a   1.000
_cell.length_b   1.000
_cell.length_c   1.000
_cell.angle_alpha   90.00
_cell.angle_beta   90.00
_cell.angle_gamma   90.00
#
_symmetry.space_group_name_H-M   'P 1'
#
loop_
_entity.id
_entity.type
_entity.pdbx_description
1 polymer ?
#
loop_
_entity_poly.entity_id
_entity_poly.type
_entity_poly.pdbx_seq_one_letter_code
_entity_poly.pdbx_strand_id
1 'polypeptide(L)'
;MASSSSLEVIKNALEEIVKDPRYHDLLSLIKTARNGIIYGTKVRFPHALVDLLANIVLNRMVFLFRSGTFRQKVGLVLRATRHHASNLARFALIYKLTMLALKYFGSTPGKEGTYDSFVGGLIGGYFVFGGRSKRTGKISSVNQQIVIYVFARVMLALARIAVKPGHGFPLVSSEPLNGVINHYAWPAFASLSWAMVMLVFRYHPEELQSSLRSSMTYIYKDCNDFDSLRTLLWQNK
;
A
#
# COMPACT_ATOMS: atom_id res chain seq x y z
N MET A 1 -8.05 -2.24 -46.98
CA MET A 1 -8.79 -3.47 -46.64
C MET A 1 -7.88 -4.65 -46.25
N ALA A 2 -6.70 -4.86 -46.87
CA ALA A 2 -5.80 -5.98 -46.52
C ALA A 2 -5.08 -5.89 -45.15
N SER A 3 -5.00 -4.70 -44.54
CA SER A 3 -4.37 -4.54 -43.21
C SER A 3 -5.30 -4.95 -42.06
N SER A 4 -6.63 -4.76 -42.20
CA SER A 4 -7.57 -5.16 -41.15
C SER A 4 -7.74 -6.68 -41.09
N SER A 5 -7.73 -7.36 -42.24
CA SER A 5 -7.78 -8.83 -42.30
C SER A 5 -6.55 -9.47 -41.66
N SER A 6 -5.35 -8.93 -41.92
CA SER A 6 -4.11 -9.40 -41.31
C SER A 6 -4.12 -9.20 -39.78
N LEU A 7 -4.66 -8.09 -39.28
CA LEU A 7 -4.83 -7.83 -37.85
C LEU A 7 -5.85 -8.76 -37.20
N GLU A 8 -6.95 -9.07 -37.89
CA GLU A 8 -7.98 -10.03 -37.43
C GLU A 8 -7.41 -11.44 -37.30
N VAL A 9 -6.60 -11.88 -38.26
CA VAL A 9 -5.93 -13.19 -38.25
C VAL A 9 -4.93 -13.29 -37.11
N ILE A 10 -4.10 -12.25 -36.91
CA ILE A 10 -3.16 -12.20 -35.79
C ILE A 10 -3.91 -12.19 -34.45
N LYS A 11 -5.00 -11.43 -34.34
CA LYS A 11 -5.86 -11.40 -33.15
C LYS A 11 -6.44 -12.78 -32.84
N ASN A 12 -7.00 -13.46 -33.84
CA ASN A 12 -7.62 -14.78 -33.65
C ASN A 12 -6.57 -15.84 -33.26
N ALA A 13 -5.39 -15.82 -33.89
CA ALA A 13 -4.29 -16.70 -33.51
C ALA A 13 -3.79 -16.45 -32.07
N LEU A 14 -3.70 -15.18 -31.66
CA LEU A 14 -3.36 -14.82 -30.28
C LEU A 14 -4.46 -15.23 -29.28
N GLU A 15 -5.74 -15.09 -29.64
CA GLU A 15 -6.86 -15.55 -28.81
C GLU A 15 -6.86 -17.06 -28.61
N GLU A 16 -6.48 -17.82 -29.65
CA GLU A 16 -6.36 -19.28 -29.58
C GLU A 16 -5.20 -19.70 -28.67
N ILE A 17 -4.04 -19.04 -28.77
CA ILE A 17 -2.90 -19.23 -27.86
C ILE A 17 -3.28 -18.87 -26.41
N VAL A 18 -4.11 -17.84 -26.21
CA VAL A 18 -4.56 -17.42 -24.87
C VAL A 18 -5.55 -18.42 -24.24
N LYS A 19 -6.36 -19.10 -25.04
CA LYS A 19 -7.35 -20.09 -24.59
C LYS A 19 -6.73 -21.47 -24.33
N ASP A 20 -5.53 -21.73 -24.83
CA ASP A 20 -4.84 -23.00 -24.65
C ASP A 20 -4.51 -23.27 -23.16
N PRO A 21 -5.03 -24.36 -22.56
CA PRO A 21 -4.75 -24.73 -21.18
C PRO A 21 -3.26 -24.91 -20.88
N ARG A 22 -2.44 -25.25 -21.88
CA ARG A 22 -0.99 -25.48 -21.72
C ARG A 22 -0.23 -24.21 -21.35
N TYR A 23 -0.69 -23.04 -21.81
CA TYR A 23 -0.07 -21.76 -21.49
C TYR A 23 -0.74 -21.06 -20.31
N HIS A 24 -1.77 -21.66 -19.71
CA HIS A 24 -2.56 -21.02 -18.67
C HIS A 24 -1.70 -20.53 -17.51
N ASP A 25 -0.79 -21.36 -16.99
CA ASP A 25 0.08 -20.99 -15.86
C ASP A 25 0.99 -19.80 -16.22
N LEU A 26 1.65 -19.84 -17.38
CA LEU A 26 2.54 -18.77 -17.85
C LEU A 26 1.78 -17.47 -18.13
N LEU A 27 0.68 -17.53 -18.87
CA LEU A 27 -0.16 -16.37 -19.18
C LEU A 27 -0.75 -15.77 -17.91
N SER A 28 -1.08 -16.61 -16.93
CA SER A 28 -1.59 -16.17 -15.66
C SER A 28 -0.52 -15.47 -14.80
N LEU A 29 0.76 -15.84 -14.91
CA LEU A 29 1.88 -15.11 -14.30
C LEU A 29 2.03 -13.72 -14.92
N ILE A 30 2.03 -13.64 -16.26
CA ILE A 30 2.12 -12.36 -17.00
C ILE A 30 0.94 -11.45 -16.63
N LYS A 31 -0.28 -12.00 -16.62
CA LYS A 31 -1.50 -11.26 -16.24
C LYS A 31 -1.43 -10.78 -14.79
N THR A 32 -0.94 -11.60 -13.88
CA THR A 32 -0.76 -11.23 -12.47
C THR A 32 0.25 -10.08 -12.30
N ALA A 33 1.40 -10.15 -12.96
CA ALA A 33 2.39 -9.07 -12.94
C ALA A 33 1.81 -7.77 -13.52
N ARG A 34 1.15 -7.83 -14.68
CA ARG A 34 0.48 -6.69 -15.32
C ARG A 34 -0.57 -6.06 -14.40
N ASN A 35 -1.42 -6.88 -13.78
CA ASN A 35 -2.45 -6.40 -12.86
C ASN A 35 -1.83 -5.69 -11.65
N GLY A 36 -0.72 -6.21 -11.11
CA GLY A 36 0.05 -5.55 -10.05
C GLY A 36 0.57 -4.16 -10.48
N ILE A 37 1.12 -4.04 -11.69
CA ILE A 37 1.59 -2.75 -12.23
C ILE A 37 0.42 -1.75 -12.37
N ILE A 38 -0.67 -2.19 -13.00
CA ILE A 38 -1.84 -1.33 -13.27
C ILE A 38 -2.44 -0.85 -11.95
N TYR A 39 -2.67 -1.76 -11.00
CA TYR A 39 -3.30 -1.41 -9.73
C TYR A 39 -2.39 -0.51 -8.88
N GLY A 40 -1.10 -0.85 -8.77
CA GLY A 40 -0.14 -0.02 -8.03
C GLY A 40 -0.02 1.39 -8.60
N THR A 41 -0.08 1.51 -9.93
CA THR A 41 -0.13 2.83 -10.60
C THR A 41 -1.44 3.55 -10.29
N LYS A 42 -2.59 2.88 -10.43
CA LYS A 42 -3.92 3.48 -10.19
C LYS A 42 -4.12 4.01 -8.77
N VAL A 43 -3.57 3.34 -7.76
CA VAL A 43 -3.72 3.79 -6.37
C VAL A 43 -2.74 4.92 -6.06
N ARG A 44 -1.46 4.77 -6.39
CA ARG A 44 -0.43 5.74 -5.95
C ARG A 44 -0.35 6.98 -6.82
N PHE A 45 -0.62 6.87 -8.12
CA PHE A 45 -0.50 7.99 -9.05
C PHE A 45 -1.45 9.13 -8.72
N PRO A 46 -2.75 8.92 -8.43
CA PRO A 46 -3.64 10.01 -8.01
C PRO A 46 -3.19 10.69 -6.72
N HIS A 47 -2.75 9.93 -5.70
CA HIS A 47 -2.21 10.53 -4.48
C HIS A 47 -1.02 11.45 -4.77
N ALA A 48 -0.06 10.96 -5.55
CA ALA A 48 1.12 11.75 -5.89
C ALA A 48 0.82 12.91 -6.84
N LEU A 49 -0.25 12.80 -7.65
CA LEU A 49 -0.74 13.87 -8.51
C LEU A 49 -1.45 14.94 -7.70
N VAL A 50 -2.28 14.58 -6.72
CA VAL A 50 -2.91 15.54 -5.79
C VAL A 50 -1.82 16.31 -5.04
N ASP A 51 -0.79 15.62 -4.54
CA ASP A 51 0.36 16.29 -3.91
C ASP A 51 1.05 17.28 -4.89
N LEU A 52 1.22 16.89 -6.16
CA LEU A 52 1.84 17.76 -7.18
C LEU A 52 0.94 18.95 -7.57
N LEU A 53 -0.36 18.73 -7.74
CA LEU A 53 -1.33 19.75 -8.16
C LEU A 53 -1.65 20.72 -7.03
N ALA A 54 -1.66 20.27 -5.78
CA ALA A 54 -1.78 21.15 -4.62
C ALA A 54 -0.68 22.23 -4.61
N ASN A 55 0.52 21.93 -5.15
CA ASN A 55 1.58 22.93 -5.31
C ASN A 55 1.27 23.99 -6.39
N ILE A 56 0.46 23.67 -7.41
CA ILE A 56 0.14 24.57 -8.53
C ILE A 56 -1.12 25.39 -8.20
N VAL A 57 -2.15 24.75 -7.66
CA VAL A 57 -3.50 25.32 -7.52
C VAL A 57 -3.62 26.23 -6.29
N LEU A 58 -2.92 25.92 -5.20
CA LEU A 58 -3.17 26.62 -3.93
C LEU A 58 -2.38 27.92 -3.75
N ASN A 59 -1.34 28.22 -4.55
CA ASN A 59 -0.39 29.35 -4.36
C ASN A 59 -0.06 29.66 -2.87
N ARG A 60 -0.16 28.63 -2.03
CA ARG A 60 0.26 28.63 -0.65
C ARG A 60 1.55 27.85 -0.68
N MET A 61 2.54 28.32 0.09
CA MET A 61 3.70 27.52 0.42
C MET A 61 3.28 26.34 1.29
N VAL A 62 2.41 25.46 0.79
CA VAL A 62 2.27 24.11 1.32
C VAL A 62 3.44 23.34 0.74
N PHE A 63 4.60 23.76 1.23
CA PHE A 63 5.91 23.20 0.96
C PHE A 63 6.03 21.92 1.78
N LEU A 64 5.06 21.02 1.64
CA LEU A 64 4.87 20.00 2.66
C LEU A 64 6.03 19.02 2.70
N PHE A 65 6.81 18.81 1.61
CA PHE A 65 7.86 17.78 1.65
C PHE A 65 9.19 17.95 0.88
N ARG A 66 9.49 19.06 0.16
CA ARG A 66 10.87 19.40 -0.31
C ARG A 66 10.96 20.62 -1.22
N SER A 67 12.06 21.37 -1.10
CA SER A 67 12.50 22.39 -2.07
C SER A 67 12.97 21.73 -3.36
N GLY A 68 12.43 22.17 -4.50
CA GLY A 68 12.87 21.66 -5.80
C GLY A 68 12.03 22.20 -6.97
N THR A 69 12.59 22.14 -8.17
CA THR A 69 11.91 22.58 -9.39
C THR A 69 10.74 21.64 -9.73
N PHE A 70 9.75 22.13 -10.48
CA PHE A 70 8.60 21.33 -10.93
C PHE A 70 9.03 20.01 -11.62
N ARG A 71 10.09 20.08 -12.45
CA ARG A 71 10.66 18.90 -13.13
C ARG A 71 11.21 17.86 -12.14
N GLN A 72 11.90 18.31 -11.09
CA GLN A 72 12.43 17.42 -10.05
C GLN A 72 11.28 16.74 -9.28
N LYS A 73 10.20 17.49 -8.98
CA LYS A 73 9.01 16.96 -8.29
C LYS A 73 8.30 15.90 -9.12
N VAL A 74 8.02 16.17 -10.40
CA VAL A 74 7.45 15.19 -11.34
C VAL A 74 8.33 13.93 -11.41
N GLY A 75 9.65 14.11 -11.55
CA GLY A 75 10.59 13.00 -11.59
C GLY A 75 10.63 12.16 -10.31
N LEU A 76 10.41 12.77 -9.15
CA LEU A 76 10.32 12.07 -7.86
C LEU A 76 9.02 11.27 -7.75
N VAL A 77 7.89 11.88 -8.13
CA VAL A 77 6.56 11.24 -8.16
C VAL A 77 6.58 10.03 -9.08
N LEU A 78 7.05 10.18 -10.31
CA LEU A 78 7.12 9.08 -11.27
C LEU A 78 8.02 7.94 -10.78
N ARG A 79 9.17 8.26 -10.16
CA ARG A 79 10.05 7.25 -9.57
C ARG A 79 9.38 6.50 -8.41
N ALA A 80 8.70 7.22 -7.51
CA ALA A 80 8.00 6.61 -6.39
C ALA A 80 6.83 5.71 -6.85
N THR A 81 6.07 6.16 -7.85
CA THR A 81 4.98 5.38 -8.46
C THR A 81 5.51 4.14 -9.16
N ARG A 82 6.56 4.27 -9.97
CA ARG A 82 7.22 3.11 -10.63
C ARG A 82 7.76 2.12 -9.60
N HIS A 83 8.40 2.59 -8.53
CA HIS A 83 8.92 1.75 -7.46
C HIS A 83 7.79 0.96 -6.78
N HIS A 84 6.69 1.63 -6.43
CA HIS A 84 5.52 0.97 -5.84
C HIS A 84 4.88 -0.07 -6.78
N ALA A 85 4.62 0.31 -8.04
CA ALA A 85 4.03 -0.58 -9.05
C ALA A 85 4.92 -1.78 -9.35
N SER A 86 6.25 -1.59 -9.43
CA SER A 86 7.21 -2.66 -9.64
C SER A 86 7.26 -3.63 -8.45
N ASN A 87 7.22 -3.12 -7.23
CA ASN A 87 7.17 -3.98 -6.04
C ASN A 87 5.89 -4.80 -6.00
N LEU A 88 4.73 -4.21 -6.30
CA LEU A 88 3.47 -4.96 -6.32
C LEU A 88 3.47 -6.06 -7.39
N ALA A 89 4.02 -5.77 -8.57
CA ALA A 89 4.18 -6.76 -9.64
C ALA A 89 5.12 -7.91 -9.25
N ARG A 90 6.28 -7.60 -8.66
CA ARG A 90 7.25 -8.59 -8.19
C ARG A 90 6.67 -9.47 -7.09
N PHE A 91 5.97 -8.87 -6.12
CA PHE A 91 5.30 -9.63 -5.06
C PHE A 91 4.28 -10.60 -5.66
N ALA A 92 3.43 -10.11 -6.56
CA ALA A 92 2.39 -10.93 -7.17
C ALA A 92 2.98 -12.08 -8.01
N LEU A 93 4.10 -11.84 -8.70
CA LEU A 93 4.83 -12.86 -9.45
C LEU A 93 5.45 -13.92 -8.51
N ILE A 94 6.19 -13.50 -7.48
CA ILE A 94 6.83 -14.42 -6.53
C ILE A 94 5.79 -15.25 -5.79
N TYR A 95 4.70 -14.62 -5.32
CA TYR A 95 3.58 -15.30 -4.70
C TYR A 95 3.05 -16.42 -5.60
N LYS A 96 2.75 -16.09 -6.85
CA LYS A 96 2.13 -17.03 -7.79
C LYS A 96 3.09 -18.14 -8.23
N LEU A 97 4.37 -17.82 -8.41
CA LEU A 97 5.41 -18.82 -8.65
C LEU A 97 5.52 -19.79 -7.46
N THR A 98 5.47 -19.26 -6.24
CA THR A 98 5.51 -20.09 -5.02
C THR A 98 4.27 -20.98 -4.93
N MET A 99 3.08 -20.45 -5.19
CA MET A 99 1.83 -21.24 -5.20
C MET A 99 1.87 -22.34 -6.26
N LEU A 100 2.35 -22.04 -7.47
CA LEU A 100 2.53 -23.05 -8.52
C LEU A 100 3.55 -24.11 -8.11
N ALA A 101 4.70 -23.70 -7.55
CA ALA A 101 5.71 -24.62 -7.07
C ALA A 101 5.16 -25.54 -5.96
N LEU A 102 4.46 -25.01 -4.97
CA LEU A 102 3.85 -25.81 -3.90
C LEU A 102 2.73 -26.71 -4.41
N LYS A 103 1.96 -26.27 -5.42
CA LYS A 103 0.95 -27.11 -6.06
C LYS A 103 1.55 -28.31 -6.80
N TYR A 104 2.70 -28.15 -7.47
CA TYR A 104 3.35 -29.24 -8.23
C TYR A 104 4.29 -30.10 -7.38
N PHE A 105 4.96 -29.52 -6.39
CA PHE A 105 6.01 -30.19 -5.58
C PHE A 105 5.63 -30.39 -4.11
N GLY A 106 4.44 -29.96 -3.69
CA GLY A 106 3.98 -30.07 -2.30
C GLY A 106 3.54 -31.49 -1.93
N SER A 107 3.19 -31.64 -0.64
CA SER A 107 2.81 -32.93 -0.04
C SER A 107 1.59 -33.60 -0.70
N THR A 108 0.75 -32.82 -1.38
CA THR A 108 -0.38 -33.31 -2.19
C THR A 108 -0.30 -32.76 -3.61
N PRO A 109 0.34 -33.48 -4.55
CA PRO A 109 0.51 -33.00 -5.92
C PRO A 109 -0.84 -32.66 -6.58
N GLY A 110 -0.92 -31.47 -7.16
CA GLY A 110 -2.09 -30.97 -7.90
C GLY A 110 -3.13 -30.20 -7.07
N LYS A 111 -3.01 -30.15 -5.74
CA LYS A 111 -3.90 -29.37 -4.86
C LYS A 111 -3.13 -28.29 -4.10
N GLU A 112 -3.77 -27.14 -3.93
CA GLU A 112 -3.24 -26.07 -3.07
C GLU A 112 -3.41 -26.49 -1.60
N GLY A 113 -2.30 -26.49 -0.85
CA GLY A 113 -2.28 -26.75 0.58
C GLY A 113 -2.87 -25.59 1.39
N THR A 114 -3.37 -25.88 2.59
CA THR A 114 -4.03 -24.92 3.47
C THR A 114 -3.16 -23.72 3.84
N TYR A 115 -1.83 -23.91 3.90
CA TYR A 115 -0.86 -22.88 4.28
C TYR A 115 -0.02 -22.36 3.11
N ASP A 116 -0.25 -22.82 1.89
CA ASP A 116 0.57 -22.46 0.73
C ASP A 116 0.50 -20.94 0.47
N SER A 117 -0.69 -20.35 0.62
CA SER A 117 -0.89 -18.90 0.49
C SER A 117 -0.15 -18.11 1.57
N PHE A 118 -0.02 -18.67 2.79
CA PHE A 118 0.75 -18.06 3.86
C PHE A 118 2.25 -18.08 3.53
N VAL A 119 2.77 -19.21 3.09
CA VAL A 119 4.18 -19.38 2.70
C VAL A 119 4.52 -18.49 1.49
N GLY A 120 3.67 -18.48 0.47
CA GLY A 120 3.83 -17.60 -0.70
C GLY A 120 3.84 -16.12 -0.33
N GLY A 121 2.96 -15.72 0.60
CA GLY A 121 2.93 -14.36 1.16
C GLY A 121 4.19 -14.02 1.94
N LEU A 122 4.70 -14.95 2.77
CA LEU A 122 5.90 -14.77 3.58
C LEU A 122 7.14 -14.59 2.69
N ILE A 123 7.33 -15.48 1.71
CA ILE A 123 8.46 -15.43 0.77
C ILE A 123 8.40 -14.14 -0.05
N GLY A 124 7.25 -13.85 -0.67
CA GLY A 124 7.06 -12.63 -1.45
C GLY A 124 7.30 -11.37 -0.62
N GLY A 125 6.80 -11.35 0.62
CA GLY A 125 6.93 -10.22 1.55
C GLY A 125 8.38 -9.94 1.89
N TYR A 126 9.14 -10.98 2.24
CA TYR A 126 10.55 -10.89 2.61
C TYR A 126 11.40 -10.34 1.46
N PHE A 127 11.30 -10.91 0.26
CA PHE A 127 12.17 -10.53 -0.86
C PHE A 127 11.82 -9.18 -1.48
N VAL A 128 10.54 -8.79 -1.47
CA VAL A 128 10.10 -7.55 -2.14
C VAL A 128 10.12 -6.34 -1.22
N PHE A 129 9.61 -6.51 0.00
CA PHE A 129 9.45 -5.39 0.93
C PHE A 129 10.54 -5.32 2.00
N GLY A 130 11.21 -6.44 2.29
CA GLY A 130 12.35 -6.50 3.22
C GLY A 130 13.68 -6.00 2.66
N GLY A 131 13.75 -5.75 1.34
CA GLY A 131 14.96 -5.26 0.67
C GLY A 131 15.45 -3.91 1.22
N ARG A 132 16.75 -3.83 1.54
CA ARG A 132 17.44 -2.61 1.97
C ARG A 132 18.20 -1.98 0.82
N SER A 133 18.30 -0.65 0.84
CA SER A 133 19.12 0.09 -0.12
C SER A 133 20.59 -0.29 0.05
N LYS A 134 21.23 -0.81 -1.01
CA LYS A 134 22.67 -1.16 -1.00
C LYS A 134 23.58 0.02 -0.65
N ARG A 135 23.14 1.26 -0.93
CA ARG A 135 23.93 2.48 -0.72
C ARG A 135 23.82 3.05 0.69
N THR A 136 22.66 2.87 1.34
CA THR A 136 22.35 3.54 2.62
C THR A 136 21.99 2.59 3.73
N GLY A 137 21.80 1.30 3.46
CA GLY A 137 21.31 0.30 4.43
C GLY A 137 19.86 0.51 4.88
N LYS A 138 19.23 1.65 4.53
CA LYS A 138 17.88 2.01 4.98
C LYS A 138 16.80 1.30 4.16
N ILE A 139 15.68 1.03 4.82
CA ILE A 139 14.45 0.54 4.18
C ILE A 139 13.83 1.71 3.40
N SER A 140 13.27 1.41 2.22
CA SER A 140 12.54 2.41 1.45
C SER A 140 11.32 2.91 2.23
N SER A 141 11.17 4.24 2.38
CA SER A 141 9.99 4.82 3.04
C SER A 141 8.68 4.41 2.39
N VAL A 142 8.70 4.16 1.07
CA VAL A 142 7.57 3.60 0.32
C VAL A 142 7.23 2.19 0.80
N ASN A 143 8.23 1.32 0.98
CA ASN A 143 8.02 -0.04 1.48
C ASN A 143 7.53 -0.03 2.93
N GLN A 144 8.12 0.82 3.77
CA GLN A 144 7.70 0.97 5.16
C GLN A 144 6.22 1.38 5.26
N GLN A 145 5.78 2.36 4.45
CA GLN A 145 4.37 2.76 4.39
C GLN A 145 3.46 1.61 3.97
N ILE A 146 3.84 0.86 2.93
CA ILE A 146 3.05 -0.29 2.45
C ILE A 146 2.93 -1.36 3.54
N VAL A 147 4.04 -1.74 4.16
CA VAL A 147 4.07 -2.82 5.17
C VAL A 147 3.26 -2.46 6.40
N ILE A 148 3.43 -1.24 6.94
CA ILE A 148 2.65 -0.79 8.12
C ILE A 148 1.16 -0.71 7.77
N TYR A 149 0.80 -0.22 6.59
CA TYR A 149 -0.59 -0.14 6.16
C TYR A 149 -1.23 -1.52 5.99
N VAL A 150 -0.53 -2.47 5.36
CA VAL A 150 -0.98 -3.86 5.24
C VAL A 150 -1.12 -4.50 6.62
N PHE A 151 -0.14 -4.31 7.51
CA PHE A 151 -0.21 -4.81 8.88
C PHE A 151 -1.46 -4.31 9.60
N ALA A 152 -1.72 -3.01 9.58
CA ALA A 152 -2.92 -2.44 10.20
C ALA A 152 -4.22 -3.03 9.63
N ARG A 153 -4.29 -3.23 8.30
CA ARG A 153 -5.43 -3.86 7.63
C ARG A 153 -5.61 -5.32 8.03
N VAL A 154 -4.53 -6.09 8.16
CA VAL A 154 -4.56 -7.49 8.60
C VAL A 154 -4.96 -7.58 10.08
N MET A 155 -4.39 -6.75 10.96
CA MET A 155 -4.78 -6.72 12.38
C MET A 155 -6.26 -6.37 12.55
N LEU A 156 -6.77 -5.40 11.77
CA LEU A 156 -8.20 -5.07 11.77
C LEU A 156 -9.05 -6.25 11.29
N ALA A 157 -8.61 -6.98 10.26
CA ALA A 157 -9.31 -8.17 9.77
C ALA A 157 -9.31 -9.29 10.82
N LEU A 158 -8.18 -9.54 11.48
CA LEU A 158 -8.06 -10.52 12.56
C LEU A 158 -8.95 -10.15 13.74
N ALA A 159 -8.97 -8.87 14.14
CA ALA A 159 -9.87 -8.39 15.20
C ALA A 159 -11.34 -8.63 14.84
N ARG A 160 -11.73 -8.36 13.59
CA ARG A 160 -13.10 -8.64 13.09
C ARG A 160 -13.43 -10.13 13.08
N ILE A 161 -12.48 -10.99 12.69
CA ILE A 161 -12.67 -12.44 12.74
C ILE A 161 -12.80 -12.92 14.19
N ALA A 162 -11.98 -12.39 15.11
CA ALA A 162 -11.97 -12.74 16.52
C ALA A 162 -13.29 -12.44 17.24
N VAL A 163 -14.02 -11.41 16.82
CA VAL A 163 -15.35 -11.08 17.37
C VAL A 163 -16.49 -11.76 16.61
N LYS A 164 -16.26 -12.33 15.42
CA LYS A 164 -17.33 -12.85 14.56
C LYS A 164 -18.03 -14.08 15.17
N PRO A 165 -19.38 -14.10 15.25
CA PRO A 165 -20.13 -15.27 15.73
C PRO A 165 -19.78 -16.54 14.95
N GLY A 166 -19.51 -17.63 15.69
CA GLY A 166 -19.25 -18.97 15.16
C GLY A 166 -17.84 -19.22 14.58
N HIS A 167 -17.01 -18.20 14.42
CA HIS A 167 -15.61 -18.34 13.96
C HIS A 167 -14.59 -17.72 14.93
N GLY A 168 -15.02 -16.72 15.71
CA GLY A 168 -14.19 -16.00 16.67
C GLY A 168 -14.08 -16.69 18.03
N PHE A 169 -13.53 -15.98 19.01
CA PHE A 169 -13.38 -16.52 20.36
C PHE A 169 -14.75 -16.73 21.01
N PRO A 170 -15.04 -17.91 21.60
CA PRO A 170 -16.39 -18.23 22.12
C PRO A 170 -16.95 -17.20 23.10
N LEU A 171 -16.08 -16.59 23.92
CA LEU A 171 -16.47 -15.61 24.94
C LEU A 171 -16.82 -14.23 24.36
N VAL A 172 -16.13 -13.82 23.29
CA VAL A 172 -16.23 -12.47 22.70
C VAL A 172 -17.25 -12.44 21.55
N SER A 173 -17.49 -13.59 20.94
CA SER A 173 -18.35 -13.74 19.77
C SER A 173 -19.82 -14.04 20.11
N SER A 174 -20.14 -14.30 21.38
CA SER A 174 -21.50 -14.47 21.87
C SER A 174 -22.21 -13.13 22.11
N GLU A 175 -23.50 -13.07 21.78
CA GLU A 175 -24.37 -11.98 22.21
C GLU A 175 -24.61 -12.03 23.73
N PRO A 176 -24.77 -10.88 24.43
CA PRO A 176 -24.84 -9.50 23.91
C PRO A 176 -23.46 -8.81 23.74
N LEU A 177 -22.37 -9.49 24.11
CA LEU A 177 -21.04 -8.87 24.19
C LEU A 177 -20.50 -8.48 22.81
N ASN A 178 -20.81 -9.25 21.77
CA ASN A 178 -20.49 -8.91 20.39
C ASN A 178 -21.04 -7.53 19.97
N GLY A 179 -22.33 -7.28 20.20
CA GLY A 179 -22.97 -6.02 19.83
C GLY A 179 -22.36 -4.81 20.53
N VAL A 180 -22.05 -4.93 21.82
CA VAL A 180 -21.39 -3.88 22.61
C VAL A 180 -19.98 -3.59 22.10
N ILE A 181 -19.18 -4.64 21.85
CA ILE A 181 -17.81 -4.49 21.35
C ILE A 181 -17.82 -3.84 19.97
N ASN A 182 -18.68 -4.28 19.05
CA ASN A 182 -18.76 -3.69 17.72
C ASN A 182 -19.14 -2.21 17.75
N HIS A 183 -19.99 -1.80 18.71
CA HIS A 183 -20.41 -0.40 18.84
C HIS A 183 -19.29 0.50 19.41
N TYR A 184 -18.63 0.09 20.50
CA TYR A 184 -17.67 0.94 21.20
C TYR A 184 -16.21 0.76 20.77
N ALA A 185 -15.87 -0.33 20.07
CA ALA A 185 -14.48 -0.59 19.67
C ALA A 185 -13.89 0.51 18.78
N TRP A 186 -14.68 1.05 17.84
CA TRP A 186 -14.17 2.09 16.93
C TRP A 186 -13.88 3.42 17.65
N PRO A 187 -14.80 4.01 18.42
CA PRO A 187 -14.51 5.20 19.21
C PRO A 187 -13.32 5.02 20.17
N ALA A 188 -13.24 3.87 20.87
CA ALA A 188 -12.14 3.58 21.79
C ALA A 188 -10.79 3.45 21.08
N PHE A 189 -10.76 2.76 19.94
CA PHE A 189 -9.55 2.62 19.13
C PHE A 189 -9.10 3.98 18.56
N ALA A 190 -10.04 4.79 18.10
CA ALA A 190 -9.76 6.11 17.56
C ALA A 190 -9.21 7.06 18.64
N SER A 191 -9.85 7.12 19.81
CA SER A 191 -9.41 8.00 20.90
C SER A 191 -8.02 7.61 21.42
N LEU A 192 -7.77 6.32 21.63
CA LEU A 192 -6.48 5.83 22.09
C LEU A 192 -5.37 6.08 21.06
N SER A 193 -5.64 5.83 19.77
CA SER A 193 -4.67 6.05 18.69
C SER A 193 -4.24 7.52 18.63
N TRP A 194 -5.20 8.45 18.72
CA TRP A 194 -4.90 9.88 18.73
C TRP A 194 -4.21 10.34 20.01
N ALA A 195 -4.65 9.86 21.17
CA ALA A 195 -3.98 10.16 22.44
C ALA A 195 -2.49 9.75 22.41
N MET A 196 -2.19 8.57 21.87
CA MET A 196 -0.82 8.09 21.71
C MET A 196 -0.02 8.94 20.72
N VAL A 197 -0.60 9.33 19.58
CA VAL A 197 0.06 10.24 18.63
C VAL A 197 0.42 11.57 19.29
N MET A 198 -0.50 12.16 20.05
CA MET A 198 -0.26 13.42 20.77
C MET A 198 0.83 13.27 21.83
N LEU A 199 0.81 12.17 22.58
CA LEU A 199 1.78 11.88 23.63
C LEU A 199 3.19 11.72 23.05
N VAL A 200 3.33 10.90 22.00
CA VAL A 200 4.63 10.69 21.34
C VAL A 200 5.10 11.97 20.67
N PHE A 201 4.22 12.74 20.03
CA PHE A 201 4.60 14.03 19.45
C PHE A 201 5.15 15.01 20.49
N ARG A 202 4.61 15.00 21.72
CA ARG A 202 5.05 15.90 22.80
C ARG A 202 6.44 15.57 23.32
N TYR A 203 6.76 14.30 23.50
CA TYR A 203 7.99 13.84 24.19
C TYR A 203 9.07 13.30 23.24
N HIS A 204 8.69 12.65 22.15
CA HIS A 204 9.59 12.00 21.18
C HIS A 204 9.13 12.24 19.72
N PRO A 205 9.04 13.50 19.27
CA PRO A 205 8.57 13.81 17.92
C PRO A 205 9.45 13.16 16.83
N GLU A 206 10.74 12.95 17.09
CA GLU A 206 11.70 12.35 16.17
C GLU A 206 11.37 10.91 15.75
N GLU A 207 10.71 10.15 16.63
CA GLU A 207 10.33 8.75 16.42
C GLU A 207 9.04 8.60 15.60
N LEU A 208 8.25 9.68 15.46
CA LEU A 208 7.09 9.67 14.60
C LEU A 208 7.47 9.55 13.13
N GLN A 209 6.64 8.82 12.39
CA GLN A 209 6.78 8.71 10.95
C GLN A 209 6.86 10.11 10.32
N SER A 210 7.84 10.32 9.45
CA SER A 210 8.23 11.65 8.98
C SER A 210 7.07 12.50 8.44
N SER A 211 6.09 11.89 7.76
CA SER A 211 4.92 12.62 7.25
C SER A 211 3.99 13.08 8.37
N LEU A 212 3.72 12.23 9.35
CA LEU A 212 2.87 12.58 10.49
C LEU A 212 3.54 13.67 11.34
N ARG A 213 4.84 13.52 11.63
CA ARG A 213 5.62 14.53 12.34
C ARG A 213 5.57 15.90 11.67
N SER A 214 5.74 15.94 10.34
CA SER A 214 5.68 17.19 9.58
C SER A 214 4.29 17.83 9.67
N SER A 215 3.21 17.06 9.52
CA SER A 215 1.84 17.57 9.68
C SER A 215 1.59 18.09 11.09
N MET A 216 2.01 17.35 12.12
CA MET A 216 1.86 17.75 13.52
C MET A 216 2.65 19.02 13.84
N THR A 217 3.87 19.15 13.31
CA THR A 217 4.71 20.34 13.48
C THR A 217 4.04 21.56 12.85
N TYR A 218 3.56 21.43 11.60
CA TYR A 218 2.87 22.50 10.90
C TYR A 218 1.60 22.97 11.62
N ILE A 219 0.82 22.02 12.17
CA ILE A 219 -0.45 22.33 12.83
C ILE A 219 -0.25 22.89 14.25
N TYR A 220 0.64 22.30 15.05
CA TYR A 220 0.69 22.55 16.49
C TYR A 220 1.94 23.27 16.99
N LYS A 221 3.04 23.25 16.22
CA LYS A 221 4.27 23.95 16.60
C LYS A 221 4.35 25.30 15.91
N ASP A 222 4.18 25.30 14.59
CA ASP A 222 4.29 26.50 13.77
C ASP A 222 3.12 27.48 14.02
N CYS A 223 1.99 27.02 14.58
CA CYS A 223 0.87 27.89 14.94
C CYS A 223 1.18 28.93 16.03
N ASN A 224 2.25 28.73 16.82
CA ASN A 224 2.61 29.62 17.91
C ASN A 224 3.55 30.76 17.48
N ASP A 225 4.07 30.71 16.24
CA ASP A 225 5.03 31.67 15.71
C ASP A 225 4.34 32.57 14.67
N PHE A 226 3.80 33.73 15.06
CA PHE A 226 3.17 34.70 14.15
C PHE A 226 3.56 36.15 14.44
N ASP A 227 4.08 36.85 13.42
CA ASP A 227 4.46 38.27 13.51
C ASP A 227 3.52 39.24 12.75
N SER A 228 2.52 38.76 12.01
CA SER A 228 1.64 39.58 11.16
C SER A 228 0.30 38.91 10.83
N LEU A 229 -0.70 39.68 10.38
CA LEU A 229 -1.96 39.12 9.86
C LEU A 229 -1.76 38.19 8.66
N ARG A 230 -0.69 38.39 7.89
CA ARG A 230 -0.30 37.52 6.78
C ARG A 230 0.22 36.17 7.29
N THR A 231 1.02 36.17 8.36
CA THR A 231 1.50 34.93 9.00
C THR A 231 0.41 34.21 9.79
N LEU A 232 -0.58 34.96 10.29
CA LEU A 232 -1.75 34.42 10.99
C LEU A 232 -2.78 33.78 10.03
N LEU A 233 -3.10 34.39 8.88
CA LEU A 233 -4.23 33.98 8.03
C LEU A 233 -3.83 33.32 6.70
N TRP A 234 -2.61 33.56 6.21
CA TRP A 234 -2.24 33.20 4.84
C TRP A 234 -1.04 32.24 4.72
N GLN A 235 0.09 32.55 5.34
CA GLN A 235 1.36 31.82 5.15
C GLN A 235 2.02 31.50 6.48
N ASN A 236 2.31 30.23 6.74
CA ASN A 236 3.12 29.84 7.90
C ASN A 236 4.59 30.01 7.51
N LYS A 237 5.27 30.97 8.14
CA LYS A 237 6.59 31.54 7.78
C LYS A 237 6.68 32.21 6.40
#